data_AF-A0A3S1EVZ1-F1
#
_entry.id   AF-A0A3S1EVZ1-F1
#
_cell.length_a   1.000
_cell.length_b   1.000
_cell.length_c   1.000
_cell.angle_alpha   90.00
_cell.angle_beta   90.00
_cell.angle_gamma   90.00
#
_symmetry.space_group_name_H-M   'P 1'
#
loop_
_entity.id
_entity.type
_entity.pdbx_description
1 polymer ?
#
loop_
_entity_poly.entity_id
_entity_poly.type
_entity_poly.pdbx_seq_one_letter_code
_entity_poly.pdbx_strand_id
1 'polypeptide(L)'
;MPRRNFLMASAATAATLAAARALLPSGAYAATAAPEVTGAKLGFIALTDAAPLMIAKEKGLFEKFGMPDVEVLKQASWGATRDNLMLGGEANGIDGAHILTPMPYLMHTGKVTQNNQPMPMALVARLNYDCQAISVAQEYAGTGVGLDASKLKDAFAAKKAEGKEVKAAMTFP
;
A
#
# COMPACT_ATOMS: atom_id res chain seq x y z
N MET A 1 9.59 -35.70 -53.44
CA MET A 1 8.44 -36.13 -52.62
C MET A 1 7.18 -36.12 -53.48
N PRO A 2 6.29 -37.13 -53.40
CA PRO A 2 5.05 -37.15 -54.17
C PRO A 2 4.08 -36.06 -53.67
N ARG A 3 3.37 -35.39 -54.59
CA ARG A 3 2.45 -34.26 -54.33
C ARG A 3 1.43 -34.56 -53.22
N ARG A 4 0.97 -35.81 -53.14
CA ARG A 4 0.06 -36.29 -52.09
C ARG A 4 0.64 -36.15 -50.69
N ASN A 5 1.90 -36.49 -50.49
CA ASN A 5 2.54 -36.41 -49.17
C ASN A 5 2.79 -34.95 -48.77
N PHE A 6 3.10 -34.10 -49.75
CA PHE A 6 3.23 -32.66 -49.52
C PHE A 6 1.89 -32.04 -49.09
N LEU A 7 0.79 -32.37 -49.77
CA LEU A 7 -0.55 -31.88 -49.43
C LEU A 7 -1.05 -32.38 -48.07
N MET A 8 -0.79 -33.65 -47.74
CA MET A 8 -1.15 -34.20 -46.43
C MET A 8 -0.36 -33.55 -45.30
N ALA A 9 0.95 -33.34 -45.49
CA ALA A 9 1.79 -32.68 -44.50
C ALA A 9 1.40 -31.21 -44.28
N SER A 10 1.08 -30.48 -45.36
CA SER A 10 0.65 -29.08 -45.26
C SER A 10 -0.73 -28.94 -44.63
N ALA A 11 -1.68 -29.83 -44.93
CA ALA A 11 -3.00 -29.85 -44.28
C ALA A 11 -2.89 -30.18 -42.77
N ALA A 12 -2.04 -31.14 -42.40
CA ALA A 12 -1.81 -31.50 -41.00
C ALA A 12 -1.19 -30.32 -40.21
N THR A 13 -0.20 -29.63 -40.78
CA THR A 13 0.42 -28.45 -40.16
C THR A 13 -0.57 -27.28 -40.02
N ALA A 14 -1.43 -27.05 -41.01
CA ALA A 14 -2.45 -26.01 -40.93
C ALA A 14 -3.49 -26.31 -39.85
N ALA A 15 -3.92 -27.58 -39.74
CA ALA A 15 -4.89 -28.02 -38.73
C ALA A 15 -4.34 -27.88 -37.31
N THR A 16 -3.07 -28.22 -37.07
CA THR A 16 -2.44 -28.05 -35.75
C THR A 16 -2.27 -26.58 -35.37
N LEU A 17 -1.89 -25.71 -36.30
CA LEU A 17 -1.81 -24.27 -36.05
C LEU A 17 -3.18 -23.65 -35.73
N ALA A 18 -4.22 -24.05 -36.46
CA ALA A 18 -5.59 -23.59 -36.24
C ALA A 18 -6.11 -24.06 -34.88
N ALA A 19 -5.87 -25.32 -34.50
CA ALA A 19 -6.23 -25.85 -33.19
C ALA A 19 -5.49 -25.13 -32.05
N ALA A 20 -4.19 -24.85 -32.20
CA ALA A 20 -3.41 -24.13 -31.21
C ALA A 20 -3.94 -22.70 -30.98
N ARG A 21 -4.30 -21.98 -32.06
CA ARG A 21 -4.93 -20.64 -31.95
C ARG A 21 -6.32 -20.68 -31.34
N ALA A 22 -7.10 -21.73 -31.61
CA ALA A 22 -8.43 -21.89 -31.02
C ALA A 22 -8.36 -22.21 -29.51
N LEU A 23 -7.37 -23.01 -29.09
CA LEU A 23 -7.16 -23.40 -27.69
C LEU A 23 -6.47 -22.30 -26.86
N LEU A 24 -5.66 -21.45 -27.50
CA LEU A 24 -4.91 -20.38 -26.86
C LEU A 24 -5.15 -19.04 -27.59
N PRO A 25 -6.40 -18.52 -27.60
CA PRO A 25 -6.78 -17.34 -28.37
C PRO A 25 -6.01 -16.06 -27.94
N SER A 26 -5.53 -16.05 -26.70
CA SER A 26 -4.72 -14.97 -26.11
C SER A 26 -3.24 -15.32 -25.98
N GLY A 27 -2.80 -16.46 -26.50
CA GLY A 27 -1.49 -17.05 -26.22
C GLY A 27 -1.46 -17.88 -24.93
N ALA A 28 -0.43 -18.71 -24.76
CA ALA A 28 -0.14 -19.39 -23.51
C ALA A 28 0.77 -18.51 -22.65
N TYR A 29 0.24 -17.92 -21.58
CA TYR A 29 1.05 -17.25 -20.57
C TYR A 29 1.63 -18.31 -19.62
N ALA A 30 2.88 -18.68 -19.84
CA ALA A 30 3.65 -19.40 -18.83
C ALA A 30 4.15 -18.36 -17.81
N ALA A 31 3.29 -17.96 -16.87
CA ALA A 31 3.76 -17.25 -15.69
C ALA A 31 4.64 -18.21 -14.89
N THR A 32 5.93 -17.89 -14.78
CA THR A 32 6.82 -18.65 -13.90
C THR A 32 6.42 -18.38 -12.45
N ALA A 33 6.70 -19.31 -11.54
CA ALA A 33 6.41 -19.11 -10.11
C ALA A 33 7.30 -18.03 -9.44
N ALA A 34 8.28 -17.49 -10.18
CA ALA A 34 9.21 -16.48 -9.68
C ALA A 34 8.66 -15.07 -9.94
N PRO A 35 8.89 -14.11 -9.02
CA PRO A 35 8.47 -12.73 -9.23
C PRO A 35 9.25 -12.08 -10.38
N GLU A 36 8.61 -11.13 -11.08
CA GLU A 36 9.20 -10.42 -12.21
C GLU A 36 10.40 -9.55 -11.81
N VAL A 37 10.43 -9.10 -10.55
CA VAL A 37 11.52 -8.36 -9.92
C VAL A 37 11.82 -8.93 -8.53
N THR A 38 13.06 -8.80 -8.07
CA THR A 38 13.54 -9.38 -6.79
C THR A 38 13.47 -8.41 -5.62
N GLY A 39 13.08 -7.15 -5.86
CA GLY A 39 13.08 -6.09 -4.85
C GLY A 39 11.91 -5.12 -4.98
N ALA A 40 11.67 -4.40 -3.90
CA ALA A 40 10.71 -3.30 -3.80
C ALA A 40 11.09 -2.42 -2.60
N LYS A 41 10.86 -1.11 -2.69
CA LYS A 41 11.07 -0.17 -1.59
C LYS A 41 9.75 0.02 -0.84
N LEU A 42 9.65 -0.51 0.37
CA LEU A 42 8.45 -0.47 1.19
C LEU A 42 8.62 0.50 2.37
N GLY A 43 7.82 1.57 2.39
CA GLY A 43 7.81 2.55 3.46
C GLY A 43 7.10 2.06 4.73
N PHE A 44 7.55 2.52 5.90
CA PHE A 44 6.81 2.35 7.16
C PHE A 44 6.95 3.58 8.08
N ILE A 45 5.93 3.79 8.93
CA ILE A 45 6.02 4.67 10.10
C ILE A 45 6.33 3.80 11.32
N ALA A 46 7.14 4.33 12.25
CA ALA A 46 7.57 3.62 13.45
C ALA A 46 6.42 3.44 14.47
N LEU A 47 5.46 2.58 14.11
CA LEU A 47 4.33 2.11 14.90
C LEU A 47 4.37 0.58 14.92
N THR A 48 3.79 -0.02 15.96
CA THR A 48 3.83 -1.47 16.16
C THR A 48 3.10 -2.25 15.05
N ASP A 49 2.12 -1.64 14.40
CA ASP A 49 1.36 -2.20 13.28
C ASP A 49 2.15 -2.30 11.96
N ALA A 50 3.34 -1.70 11.88
CA ALA A 50 4.30 -1.95 10.80
C ALA A 50 5.10 -3.26 10.98
N ALA A 51 4.97 -3.94 12.13
CA ALA A 51 5.73 -5.14 12.46
C ALA A 51 5.73 -6.24 11.37
N PRO A 52 4.64 -6.52 10.62
CA PRO A 52 4.67 -7.54 9.59
C PRO A 52 5.75 -7.31 8.52
N LEU A 53 6.02 -6.06 8.13
CA LEU A 53 7.07 -5.74 7.15
C LEU A 53 8.47 -6.01 7.72
N MET A 54 8.70 -5.61 8.98
CA MET A 54 9.96 -5.84 9.68
C MET A 54 10.24 -7.33 9.84
N ILE A 55 9.25 -8.07 10.34
CA ILE A 55 9.37 -9.51 10.54
C ILE A 55 9.57 -10.22 9.20
N ALA A 56 8.91 -9.80 8.13
CA ALA A 56 9.11 -10.40 6.81
C ALA A 56 10.55 -10.22 6.30
N LYS A 57 11.19 -9.08 6.56
CA LYS A 57 12.60 -8.86 6.21
C LYS A 57 13.54 -9.64 7.14
N GLU A 58 13.43 -9.44 8.45
CA GLU A 58 14.34 -10.01 9.46
C GLU A 58 14.25 -11.54 9.58
N LYS A 59 13.11 -12.14 9.22
CA LYS A 59 12.93 -13.59 9.19
C LYS A 59 13.14 -14.21 7.81
N GLY A 60 13.63 -13.44 6.83
CA GLY A 60 13.91 -13.93 5.48
C GLY A 60 12.67 -14.41 4.73
N LEU A 61 11.47 -13.92 5.08
CA LEU A 61 10.24 -14.32 4.40
C LEU A 61 10.18 -13.75 2.98
N PHE A 62 10.64 -12.52 2.75
CA PHE A 62 10.73 -11.99 1.38
C PHE A 62 11.66 -12.82 0.50
N GLU A 63 12.86 -13.15 1.00
CA GLU A 63 13.81 -14.03 0.30
C GLU A 63 13.23 -15.42 0.02
N LYS A 64 12.54 -16.03 1.00
CA LYS A 64 11.85 -17.31 0.84
C LYS A 64 10.88 -17.32 -0.34
N PHE A 65 10.26 -16.17 -0.66
CA PHE A 65 9.32 -16.02 -1.76
C PHE A 65 9.95 -15.34 -3.00
N GLY A 66 11.29 -15.36 -3.13
CA GLY A 66 12.00 -14.90 -4.33
C GLY A 66 12.23 -13.39 -4.40
N MET A 67 12.04 -12.65 -3.31
CA MET A 67 12.25 -11.19 -3.24
C MET A 67 13.35 -10.79 -2.24
N PRO A 68 14.61 -11.22 -2.41
CA PRO A 68 15.70 -10.94 -1.45
C PRO A 68 16.00 -9.43 -1.29
N ASP A 69 15.75 -8.64 -2.33
CA ASP A 69 16.20 -7.24 -2.45
C ASP A 69 15.15 -6.23 -1.96
N VAL A 70 14.14 -6.68 -1.20
CA VAL A 70 13.15 -5.78 -0.60
C VAL A 70 13.80 -4.89 0.45
N GLU A 71 13.58 -3.58 0.36
CA GLU A 71 14.00 -2.59 1.34
C GLU A 71 12.81 -2.17 2.20
N VAL A 72 12.99 -2.11 3.53
CA VAL A 72 11.96 -1.63 4.47
C VAL A 72 12.43 -0.30 5.07
N LEU A 73 11.86 0.80 4.58
CA LEU A 73 12.40 2.15 4.72
C LEU A 73 11.56 3.02 5.67
N LYS A 74 12.19 3.57 6.71
CA LYS A 74 11.50 4.42 7.68
C LYS A 74 11.10 5.75 7.04
N GLN A 75 9.84 6.12 7.22
CA GLN A 75 9.28 7.39 6.78
C GLN A 75 9.18 8.36 7.96
N ALA A 76 9.36 9.66 7.70
CA ALA A 76 9.37 10.68 8.75
C ALA A 76 7.96 11.03 9.25
N SER A 77 6.96 10.98 8.35
CA SER A 77 5.57 11.31 8.63
C SER A 77 4.66 10.70 7.55
N TRP A 78 3.35 10.73 7.76
CA TRP A 78 2.39 10.31 6.74
C TRP A 78 2.42 11.19 5.48
N GLY A 79 2.67 12.49 5.64
CA GLY A 79 2.88 13.40 4.51
C GLY A 79 4.11 13.02 3.68
N ALA A 80 5.24 12.74 4.35
CA ALA A 80 6.45 12.27 3.68
C ALA A 80 6.25 10.89 3.01
N THR A 81 5.49 10.00 3.64
CA THR A 81 5.13 8.70 3.06
C THR A 81 4.37 8.87 1.76
N ARG A 82 3.37 9.76 1.74
CA ARG A 82 2.65 10.12 0.51
C ARG A 82 3.60 10.66 -0.54
N ASP A 83 4.46 11.62 -0.19
CA ASP A 83 5.35 12.27 -1.16
C ASP A 83 6.36 11.28 -1.76
N ASN A 84 6.88 10.34 -0.96
CA ASN A 84 7.77 9.29 -1.45
C ASN A 84 7.05 8.22 -2.29
N LEU A 85 5.79 7.90 -1.98
CA LEU A 85 4.96 7.05 -2.86
C LEU A 85 4.73 7.75 -4.20
N MET A 86 4.49 9.07 -4.19
CA MET A 86 4.33 9.86 -5.41
C MET A 86 5.59 9.91 -6.26
N LEU A 87 6.75 9.95 -5.61
CA LEU A 87 8.05 9.93 -6.27
C LEU A 87 8.34 8.56 -6.91
N GLY A 88 7.93 7.46 -6.27
CA GLY A 88 8.16 6.09 -6.74
C GLY A 88 9.58 5.58 -6.47
N GLY A 89 9.76 4.27 -6.34
CA GLY A 89 11.04 3.67 -5.93
C GLY A 89 12.19 3.93 -6.91
N GLU A 90 11.89 4.05 -8.22
CA GLU A 90 12.85 4.38 -9.27
C GLU A 90 13.48 5.77 -9.08
N ALA A 91 12.71 6.75 -8.62
CA ALA A 91 13.20 8.11 -8.37
C ALA A 91 13.61 8.34 -6.91
N ASN A 92 14.03 7.27 -6.23
CA ASN A 92 14.43 7.28 -4.81
C ASN A 92 13.31 7.59 -3.80
N GLY A 93 12.05 7.34 -4.19
CA GLY A 93 10.89 7.24 -3.31
C GLY A 93 10.66 5.81 -2.83
N ILE A 94 9.39 5.41 -2.75
CA ILE A 94 8.94 4.07 -2.34
C ILE A 94 7.85 3.54 -3.29
N ASP A 95 7.77 2.22 -3.42
CA ASP A 95 6.82 1.51 -4.30
C ASP A 95 5.53 1.11 -3.58
N GLY A 96 5.59 1.02 -2.25
CA GLY A 96 4.46 0.65 -1.40
C GLY A 96 4.73 1.04 0.05
N ALA A 97 3.73 0.89 0.92
CA ALA A 97 3.89 1.23 2.33
C ALA A 97 2.95 0.48 3.28
N HIS A 98 3.41 0.27 4.51
CA HIS A 98 2.52 0.26 5.67
C HIS A 98 1.83 1.63 5.74
N ILE A 99 0.50 1.66 5.66
CA ILE A 99 -0.24 2.90 5.40
C ILE A 99 -1.61 2.94 6.07
N LEU A 100 -2.07 4.15 6.42
CA LEU A 100 -3.44 4.37 6.87
C LEU A 100 -4.43 4.02 5.75
N THR A 101 -5.41 3.15 6.04
CA THR A 101 -6.44 2.68 5.08
C THR A 101 -7.02 3.72 4.12
N PRO A 102 -7.41 4.93 4.55
CA PRO A 102 -7.99 5.90 3.63
C PRO A 102 -6.96 6.49 2.64
N MET A 103 -5.66 6.51 2.96
CA MET A 103 -4.66 7.18 2.12
C MET A 103 -4.60 6.60 0.70
N PRO A 104 -4.52 5.27 0.47
CA PRO A 104 -4.57 4.73 -0.89
C PRO A 104 -5.79 5.19 -1.69
N TYR A 105 -6.99 5.25 -1.09
CA TYR A 105 -8.18 5.77 -1.77
C TYR A 105 -8.04 7.26 -2.10
N LEU A 106 -7.63 8.06 -1.12
CA LEU A 106 -7.47 9.50 -1.28
C LEU A 106 -6.37 9.86 -2.30
N MET A 107 -5.30 9.06 -2.35
CA MET A 107 -4.24 9.21 -3.34
C MET A 107 -4.70 8.75 -4.72
N HIS A 108 -5.47 7.66 -4.79
CA HIS A 108 -6.09 7.17 -6.03
C HIS A 108 -6.95 8.24 -6.69
N THR A 109 -7.74 9.00 -5.91
CA THR A 109 -8.54 10.11 -6.44
C THR A 109 -7.77 11.42 -6.58
N GLY A 110 -6.51 11.47 -6.13
CA GLY A 110 -5.69 12.67 -6.10
C GLY A 110 -6.05 13.69 -5.01
N LYS A 111 -6.94 13.37 -4.07
CA LYS A 111 -7.44 14.34 -3.08
C LYS A 111 -6.37 14.83 -2.10
N VAL A 112 -5.36 14.00 -1.82
CA VAL A 112 -4.31 14.32 -0.85
C VAL A 112 -2.92 14.41 -1.47
N THR A 113 -2.80 14.25 -2.79
CA THR A 113 -1.56 14.32 -3.56
C THR A 113 -1.26 15.74 -4.01
N GLN A 114 -0.01 16.01 -4.41
CA GLN A 114 0.37 17.34 -4.91
C GLN A 114 -0.39 17.64 -6.21
N ASN A 115 -0.84 18.89 -6.34
CA ASN A 115 -1.59 19.38 -7.52
C ASN A 115 -2.83 18.54 -7.87
N ASN A 116 -3.42 17.89 -6.86
CA ASN A 116 -4.53 16.97 -6.98
C ASN A 116 -4.34 15.86 -8.03
N GLN A 117 -3.10 15.43 -8.27
CA GLN A 117 -2.80 14.42 -9.29
C GLN A 117 -3.23 13.03 -8.83
N PRO A 118 -4.15 12.34 -9.55
CA PRO A 118 -4.50 10.97 -9.22
C PRO A 118 -3.28 10.04 -9.28
N MET A 119 -3.06 9.28 -8.21
CA MET A 119 -2.03 8.26 -8.12
C MET A 119 -2.69 6.91 -7.86
N PRO A 120 -2.86 6.06 -8.89
CA PRO A 120 -3.47 4.75 -8.72
C PRO A 120 -2.72 3.91 -7.67
N MET A 121 -3.44 3.49 -6.63
CA MET A 121 -2.92 2.59 -5.60
C MET A 121 -3.86 1.39 -5.40
N ALA A 122 -3.27 0.29 -4.91
CA ALA A 122 -3.99 -0.92 -4.51
C ALA A 122 -3.78 -1.22 -3.02
N LEU A 123 -4.83 -1.69 -2.35
CA LEU A 123 -4.74 -2.28 -1.02
C LEU A 123 -4.55 -3.79 -1.16
N VAL A 124 -3.36 -4.28 -0.80
CA VAL A 124 -3.00 -5.70 -0.97
C VAL A 124 -3.34 -6.56 0.25
N ALA A 125 -3.28 -5.98 1.46
CA ALA A 125 -3.54 -6.68 2.70
C ALA A 125 -3.87 -5.70 3.84
N ARG A 126 -4.52 -6.22 4.88
CA ARG A 126 -4.69 -5.54 6.17
C ARG A 126 -3.56 -5.99 7.11
N LEU A 127 -2.72 -5.07 7.57
CA LEU A 127 -1.59 -5.40 8.45
C LEU A 127 -2.01 -5.67 9.90
N ASN A 128 -2.99 -4.95 10.41
CA ASN A 128 -3.49 -5.10 11.78
C ASN A 128 -4.97 -4.71 11.91
N TYR A 129 -5.52 -5.06 13.07
CA TYR A 129 -6.69 -4.42 13.68
C TYR A 129 -6.26 -3.82 15.02
N ASP A 130 -7.01 -2.84 15.51
CA ASP A 130 -6.88 -2.24 16.85
C ASP A 130 -5.51 -1.61 17.15
N CYS A 131 -5.18 -1.53 18.45
CA CYS A 131 -3.93 -0.99 19.01
C CYS A 131 -3.64 0.49 18.72
N GLN A 132 -4.68 1.25 18.35
CA GLN A 132 -4.65 2.70 18.31
C GLN A 132 -5.32 3.25 19.57
N ALA A 133 -4.97 4.47 19.97
CA ALA A 133 -5.52 5.06 21.18
C ALA A 133 -5.82 6.56 21.00
N ILE A 134 -6.79 7.03 21.78
CA ILE A 134 -7.01 8.46 22.02
C ILE A 134 -6.37 8.78 23.35
N SER A 135 -5.36 9.63 23.34
CA SER A 135 -4.73 10.15 24.56
C SER A 135 -5.28 11.54 24.86
N VAL A 136 -5.65 11.76 26.12
CA VAL A 136 -6.18 13.03 26.61
C VAL A 136 -5.23 13.61 27.65
N ALA A 137 -4.99 14.92 27.60
CA ALA A 137 -4.15 15.58 28.59
C ALA A 137 -4.74 15.45 30.01
N GLN A 138 -3.87 15.26 31.01
CA GLN A 138 -4.27 15.04 32.41
C GLN A 138 -5.18 16.15 32.97
N GLU A 139 -5.02 17.38 32.50
CA GLU A 139 -5.85 18.53 32.90
C GLU A 139 -7.35 18.32 32.62
N TYR A 140 -7.71 17.46 31.65
CA TYR A 140 -9.10 17.17 31.31
C TYR A 140 -9.66 15.94 32.02
N ALA A 141 -8.90 15.30 32.93
CA ALA A 141 -9.35 14.09 33.62
C ALA A 141 -10.71 14.27 34.34
N GLY A 142 -10.97 15.46 34.90
CA GLY A 142 -12.24 15.79 35.56
C GLY A 142 -13.47 15.82 34.65
N THR A 143 -13.29 15.85 33.32
CA THR A 143 -14.40 15.80 32.37
C THR A 143 -14.98 14.38 32.21
N GLY A 144 -14.25 13.36 32.67
CA GLY A 144 -14.63 11.96 32.60
C GLY A 144 -14.51 11.35 31.20
N VAL A 145 -14.62 10.02 31.13
CA VAL A 145 -14.61 9.26 29.87
C VAL A 145 -16.04 9.02 29.41
N GLY A 146 -16.34 9.32 28.14
CA GLY A 146 -17.66 9.09 27.57
C GLY A 146 -17.72 9.38 26.07
N LEU A 147 -18.85 9.04 25.46
CA LEU A 147 -19.10 9.27 24.03
C LEU A 147 -19.52 10.71 23.71
N ASP A 148 -19.90 11.48 24.73
CA ASP A 148 -20.33 12.87 24.60
C ASP A 148 -19.16 13.84 24.82
N ALA A 149 -18.60 14.33 23.72
CA ALA A 149 -17.52 15.30 23.72
C ALA A 149 -17.98 16.73 24.10
N SER A 150 -19.29 17.00 24.22
CA SER A 150 -19.79 18.35 24.54
C SER A 150 -19.28 18.87 25.89
N LYS A 151 -18.95 17.97 26.83
CA LYS A 151 -18.34 18.27 28.12
C LYS A 151 -16.97 18.96 28.02
N LEU A 152 -16.25 18.80 26.90
CA LEU A 152 -14.99 19.48 26.67
C LEU A 152 -15.18 20.97 26.31
N LYS A 153 -16.39 21.40 25.95
CA LYS A 153 -16.68 22.78 25.51
C LYS A 153 -16.25 23.81 26.56
N ASP A 154 -16.68 23.64 27.80
CA ASP A 154 -16.42 24.60 28.87
C ASP A 154 -14.94 24.57 29.28
N ALA A 155 -14.33 23.38 29.31
CA ALA A 155 -12.89 23.22 29.56
C ALA A 155 -12.04 23.90 28.48
N PHE A 156 -12.42 23.76 27.20
CA PHE A 156 -11.74 24.41 26.09
C PHE A 156 -11.95 25.92 26.08
N ALA A 157 -13.14 26.40 26.45
CA ALA A 157 -13.44 27.83 26.57
C ALA A 157 -12.61 28.48 27.69
N ALA A 158 -12.54 27.86 28.87
CA ALA A 158 -11.70 28.32 29.98
C ALA A 158 -10.23 28.39 29.58
N LYS A 159 -9.71 27.32 28.93
CA LYS A 159 -8.32 27.29 28.46
C LYS A 159 -8.00 28.40 27.45
N LYS A 160 -8.91 28.66 26.52
CA LYS A 160 -8.78 29.78 25.56
C LYS A 160 -8.84 31.14 26.25
N ALA A 161 -9.67 31.30 27.28
CA ALA A 161 -9.75 32.55 28.05
C ALA A 161 -8.44 32.86 28.81
N GLU A 162 -7.68 31.83 29.18
CA GLU A 162 -6.32 31.96 29.72
C GLU A 162 -5.26 32.26 28.64
N GLY A 163 -5.65 32.43 27.38
CA GLY A 163 -4.73 32.66 26.26
C GLY A 163 -3.97 31.41 25.80
N LYS A 164 -4.37 30.21 26.25
CA LYS A 164 -3.72 28.94 25.88
C LYS A 164 -4.41 28.29 24.68
N GLU A 165 -3.62 27.57 23.87
CA GLU A 165 -4.14 26.80 22.74
C GLU A 165 -4.79 25.48 23.19
N VAL A 166 -5.88 25.12 22.50
CA VAL A 166 -6.48 23.79 22.56
C VAL A 166 -5.98 23.00 21.35
N LYS A 167 -5.26 21.90 21.60
CA LYS A 167 -4.71 21.02 20.56
C LYS A 167 -5.51 19.73 20.46
N ALA A 168 -6.06 19.46 19.29
CA ALA A 168 -6.68 18.19 18.93
C ALA A 168 -5.94 17.64 17.71
N ALA A 169 -4.92 16.83 17.96
CA ALA A 169 -4.10 16.26 16.90
C ALA A 169 -4.88 15.16 16.17
N MET A 170 -4.78 15.16 14.83
CA MET A 170 -5.29 14.09 13.97
C MET A 170 -4.11 13.46 13.24
N THR A 171 -4.12 12.14 13.16
CA THR A 171 -3.01 11.35 12.58
C THR A 171 -2.72 11.74 11.13
N PHE A 172 -3.78 12.02 10.35
CA PHE A 172 -3.68 12.53 9.00
C PHE A 172 -4.97 13.31 8.65
N PRO A 173 -4.87 14.63 8.37
CA PRO A 173 -6.03 15.49 8.10
C PRO A 173 -6.58 15.37 6.68
#